data_AF-D8IA40-F1
#
_entry.id   AF-D8IA40-F1
#
_cell.length_a   1.000
_cell.length_b   1.000
_cell.length_c   1.000
_cell.angle_alpha   90.00
_cell.angle_beta   90.00
_cell.angle_gamma   90.00
#
_symmetry.space_group_name_H-M   'P 1'
#
loop_
_entity.id
_entity.type
_entity.pdbx_description
1 polymer ?
#
loop_
_entity_poly.entity_id
_entity_poly.type
_entity_poly.pdbx_seq_one_letter_code
_entity_poly.pdbx_strand_id
1 'polypeptide(L)' 'MKTIKIFGKNREEIEKQARDKYGENYFIISIRELSRKNIFGIIKKEFEVSIGVLEQY' A
#
# COMPACT_ATOMS: atom_id res chain seq x y z
N MET A 1 3.00 -10.43 -14.65
CA MET A 1 3.17 -9.98 -13.24
C MET A 1 3.43 -8.48 -13.21
N LYS A 2 2.62 -7.74 -12.45
CA LYS A 2 2.67 -6.27 -12.40
C LYS A 2 2.90 -5.78 -10.97
N THR A 3 3.84 -4.84 -10.79
CA THR A 3 4.06 -4.18 -9.49
C THR A 3 3.21 -2.92 -9.37
N ILE A 4 2.53 -2.74 -8.24
CA ILE A 4 1.65 -1.60 -7.94
C ILE A 4 2.04 -1.01 -6.59
N LYS A 5 2.08 0.31 -6.50
CA LYS A 5 2.27 1.04 -5.23
C LYS A 5 0.94 1.57 -4.74
N ILE A 6 0.64 1.35 -3.47
CA ILE A 6 -0.57 1.83 -2.80
C ILE A 6 -0.13 2.66 -1.59
N PHE A 7 -0.74 3.83 -1.44
CA PHE A 7 -0.47 4.76 -0.34
C PHE A 7 -1.68 4.87 0.57
N GLY A 8 -1.46 4.98 1.88
CA GLY A 8 -2.55 5.08 2.85
C GLY A 8 -2.08 5.44 4.25
N LYS A 9 -3.03 5.72 5.15
CA LYS A 9 -2.71 6.14 6.53
C LYS A 9 -2.39 4.96 7.46
N ASN A 10 -2.94 3.79 7.15
CA ASN A 10 -2.73 2.56 7.90
C ASN A 10 -2.40 1.42 6.92
N ARG A 11 -1.44 0.57 7.27
CA ARG A 11 -1.11 -0.66 6.56
C ARG A 11 -2.32 -1.56 6.36
N GLU A 12 -3.12 -1.74 7.41
CA GLU A 12 -4.25 -2.68 7.42
C GLU A 12 -5.33 -2.28 6.41
N GLU A 13 -5.57 -0.97 6.26
CA GLU A 13 -6.46 -0.43 5.25
C GLU A 13 -5.96 -0.71 3.83
N ILE A 14 -4.65 -0.56 3.60
CA ILE A 14 -4.02 -0.81 2.31
C ILE A 14 -4.07 -2.31 1.94
N GLU A 15 -3.79 -3.19 2.90
CA GLU A 15 -3.89 -4.64 2.69
C GLU A 15 -5.33 -5.06 2.42
N LYS A 16 -6.31 -4.47 3.12
CA LYS A 16 -7.73 -4.70 2.84
C LYS A 16 -8.08 -4.27 1.41
N GLN A 17 -7.67 -3.08 0.98
CA GLN A 17 -7.90 -2.60 -0.39
C GLN A 17 -7.27 -3.52 -1.45
N ALA A 18 -6.05 -4.00 -1.19
CA ALA A 18 -5.38 -4.95 -2.09
C ALA A 18 -6.13 -6.29 -2.16
N ARG A 19 -6.59 -6.82 -1.01
CA ARG A 19 -7.40 -8.03 -0.93
C ARG A 19 -8.75 -7.89 -1.63
N ASP A 20 -9.47 -6.81 -1.38
CA ASP A 20 -10.78 -6.54 -1.97
C ASP A 20 -10.69 -6.43 -3.50
N LYS A 21 -9.55 -5.95 -4.02
CA LYS A 21 -9.34 -5.75 -5.47
C LYS A 21 -8.72 -6.95 -6.20
N TYR A 22 -7.77 -7.64 -5.59
CA TYR A 22 -6.97 -8.68 -6.24
C TYR A 22 -7.22 -10.09 -5.67
N GLY A 23 -8.02 -10.23 -4.61
CA GLY A 23 -8.26 -11.50 -3.94
C GLY A 23 -6.97 -12.10 -3.42
N GLU A 24 -6.68 -13.34 -3.81
CA GLU A 24 -5.44 -14.05 -3.48
C GLU A 24 -4.34 -13.88 -4.55
N ASN A 25 -4.62 -13.17 -5.64
CA ASN A 25 -3.69 -13.01 -6.77
C ASN A 25 -2.68 -11.87 -6.55
N TYR A 26 -2.27 -11.63 -5.31
CA TYR A 26 -1.23 -10.64 -5.02
C TYR A 26 -0.37 -11.07 -3.84
N PHE A 27 0.84 -10.53 -3.79
CA PHE A 27 1.72 -10.62 -2.63
C PHE A 27 2.35 -9.26 -2.34
N ILE A 28 2.66 -9.03 -1.07
CA ILE A 28 3.32 -7.79 -0.64
C ILE A 28 4.82 -7.91 -0.96
N ILE A 29 5.34 -6.94 -1.70
CA ILE A 29 6.77 -6.84 -2.03
C ILE A 29 7.50 -6.06 -0.92
N SER A 30 6.95 -4.91 -0.51
CA SER A 30 7.59 -4.08 0.51
C SER A 30 6.60 -3.14 1.16
N ILE A 31 6.88 -2.76 2.41
CA ILE A 31 6.12 -1.77 3.16
C ILE A 31 7.09 -0.71 3.69
N ARG A 32 6.79 0.55 3.47
CA ARG A 32 7.57 1.69 3.98
C ARG A 32 6.66 2.63 4.76
N GLU A 33 7.06 2.98 5.98
CA GLU A 33 6.44 4.07 6.74
C GLU A 33 7.10 5.40 6.35
N LEU A 34 6.28 6.37 5.97
CA LEU A 34 6.65 7.72 5.58
C LEU A 34 6.08 8.68 6.63
N SER A 35 6.92 9.57 7.14
CA SER A 35 6.47 10.69 7.98
C SER A 35 6.48 11.96 7.15
N ARG A 36 5.29 12.49 6.86
CA ARG A 36 5.13 13.70 6.05
C ARG A 36 4.62 14.84 6.91
N LYS A 37 5.40 15.92 6.97
CA LYS A 37 5.01 17.16 7.65
C LYS A 37 4.07 17.94 6.72
N ASN A 38 2.88 18.27 7.20
CA ASN A 38 1.95 19.11 6.44
C ASN A 38 2.34 20.60 6.56
N ILE A 39 1.64 21.46 5.82
CA ILE A 39 1.83 22.92 5.83
C ILE A 39 1.61 23.58 7.21
N PHE A 40 0.93 22.89 8.14
CA PHE A 40 0.71 23.34 9.52
C PHE A 40 1.74 22.80 10.51
N GLY A 41 2.77 22.12 10.01
CA GLY A 41 3.82 21.53 10.83
C GLY A 41 3.45 20.22 11.54
N ILE A 42 2.25 19.70 11.32
CA ILE A 42 1.78 18.43 11.88
C ILE A 42 2.41 17.27 11.10
N ILE A 43 3.07 16.36 11.81
CA ILE A 43 3.60 15.13 11.24
C ILE A 43 2.45 14.15 11.07
N LYS A 44 2.18 13.75 9.81
CA LYS A 44 1.27 12.65 9.49
C LYS A 44 2.09 11.44 9.08
N LYS A 45 1.73 10.28 9.62
CA LYS A 45 2.22 8.99 9.15
C LYS A 45 1.43 8.58 7.91
N GLU A 46 2.14 8.07 6.92
CA GLU A 46 1.64 7.51 5.68
C GLU A 46 2.43 6.24 5.39
N PHE A 47 1.82 5.28 4.73
CA PHE A 47 2.45 4.02 4.35
C PHE A 47 2.47 3.91 2.84
N GLU A 48 3.61 3.50 2.29
CA GLU A 48 3.75 3.04 0.91
C GLU A 48 3.87 1.52 0.94
N VAL A 49 2.89 0.81 0.38
CA VAL A 49 2.93 -0.64 0.18
C VAL A 49 3.10 -0.92 -1.30
N SER A 50 4.16 -1.65 -1.65
CA SER A 50 4.33 -2.20 -2.99
C SER A 50 3.80 -3.63 -3.00
N ILE A 51 2.92 -3.95 -3.94
CA ILE A 51 2.39 -5.28 -4.16
C ILE A 51 2.77 -5.79 -5.55
N GLY A 52 3.02 -7.09 -5.66
CA GLY A 52 3.10 -7.81 -6.93
C GLY A 52 1.76 -8.47 -7.20
N VAL A 53 1.17 -8.19 -8.35
CA VAL A 53 -0.08 -8.81 -8.81
C VAL A 53 0.24 -9.90 -9.82
N LEU A 54 -0.25 -11.10 -9.56
CA LEU A 54 -0.21 -12.24 -10.46
C LEU A 54 -1.36 -12.09 -11.46
N GLU A 55 -1.06 -12.14 -12.75
CA GLU A 55 -2.10 -12.12 -13.77
C GLU A 55 -2.75 -13.50 -13.81
N GLN A 56 -4.08 -13.56 -13.69
CA GLN A 56 -4.84 -14.76 -13.97
C GLN A 56 -4.85 -14.95 -15.49
N TYR A 57 -4.20 -16.00 -15.99
CA TYR A 57 -4.28 -16.46 -17.37
C TYR A 57 -5.38 -17.51 -17.51
#